data_AF-A0A8H7DZ44-F1
#
_entry.id   AF-A0A8H7DZ44-F1
#
_cell.length_a   1.000
_cell.length_b   1.000
_cell.length_c   1.000
_cell.angle_alpha   90.00
_cell.angle_beta   90.00
_cell.angle_gamma   90.00
#
_symmetry.space_group_name_H-M   'P 1'
#
loop_
_entity.id
_entity.type
_entity.pdbx_description
1 polymer ?
#
loop_
_entity_poly.entity_id
_entity_poly.type
_entity_poly.pdbx_seq_one_letter_code
_entity_poly.pdbx_strand_id
1 'polypeptide(L)'
;MTAVLTDGVQLETLLATVFHARLGASSHLNVLRQSGGNDGVHLAIGPRCGSLGGSFADVSAGVVLSNYRTIVAFGDSYTDGGKHDGSPLDPPVLVPPDVLAGGRSTNGLVWVEHLANDVSATIKDYAIAGACTDLSLWPSNPRKVDFLMEMDTFLGQNNNLDPDTTLYAIFFGINDFGDYNSDGNHMPQAAQVVLDQIRILSSPPTNGRSFLVADVYGLQVHSTDGELWKQQIFDGLSQFHANNGLNVAFIDFSRIWDAVLNPQVPPGFRAFGFTSTDPCCAVSQCTVSGECADPDHAFYWLVNHPSKETHRIMADYVEEVLDNCAV
;
A
#
# COMPACT_ATOMS: atom_id res chain seq x y z
N MET A 1 8.38 -64.71 62.82
CA MET A 1 9.45 -64.00 62.08
C MET A 1 8.78 -63.24 60.95
N THR A 2 8.57 -61.92 61.15
CA THR A 2 9.24 -60.83 60.37
C THR A 2 8.86 -60.88 58.89
N ALA A 3 7.85 -60.10 58.45
CA ALA A 3 7.96 -58.76 57.84
C ALA A 3 8.56 -58.80 56.40
N VAL A 4 8.18 -58.06 55.36
CA VAL A 4 7.15 -57.07 54.97
C VAL A 4 7.47 -56.74 53.48
N LEU A 5 6.44 -56.54 52.63
CA LEU A 5 6.32 -55.71 51.39
C LEU A 5 7.47 -55.66 50.35
N THR A 6 7.28 -56.20 49.14
CA THR A 6 6.88 -55.58 47.83
C THR A 6 7.86 -54.57 47.22
N ASP A 7 8.29 -54.85 45.98
CA ASP A 7 8.43 -53.96 44.80
C ASP A 7 9.03 -54.84 43.67
N GLY A 8 8.59 -54.86 42.39
CA GLY A 8 8.05 -53.80 41.55
C GLY A 8 9.10 -53.44 40.49
N VAL A 9 9.29 -54.25 39.44
CA VAL A 9 10.26 -53.96 38.36
C VAL A 9 9.57 -53.33 37.15
N GLN A 10 10.14 -52.21 36.73
CA GLN A 10 9.67 -51.24 35.74
C GLN A 10 9.61 -51.77 34.30
N LEU A 11 8.59 -51.34 33.56
CA LEU A 11 8.51 -51.41 32.09
C LEU A 11 8.62 -49.97 31.55
N GLU A 12 9.71 -49.65 30.86
CA GLU A 12 9.89 -48.35 30.20
C GLU A 12 8.88 -48.19 29.06
N THR A 13 8.17 -47.07 29.05
CA THR A 13 7.20 -46.72 28.00
C THR A 13 7.72 -45.52 27.21
N LEU A 14 7.90 -45.69 25.91
CA LEU A 14 8.31 -44.66 24.95
C LEU A 14 7.15 -43.69 24.71
N LEU A 15 7.31 -42.42 25.06
CA LEU A 15 6.37 -41.34 24.72
C LEU A 15 6.63 -40.86 23.28
N ALA A 16 5.67 -41.11 22.39
CA ALA A 16 5.64 -40.52 21.05
C ALA A 16 4.97 -39.14 21.12
N THR A 17 5.75 -38.07 20.97
CA THR A 17 5.25 -36.70 20.85
C THR A 17 4.69 -36.48 19.45
N VAL A 18 3.38 -36.23 19.34
CA VAL A 18 2.73 -35.84 18.09
C VAL A 18 2.98 -34.36 17.84
N PHE A 19 3.94 -34.03 16.97
CA PHE A 19 4.05 -32.71 16.36
C PHE A 19 2.94 -32.56 15.32
N HIS A 20 1.98 -31.67 15.57
CA HIS A 20 1.09 -31.19 14.51
C HIS A 20 1.85 -30.17 13.67
N ALA A 21 2.45 -30.62 12.57
CA ALA A 21 2.91 -29.72 11.51
C ALA A 21 1.68 -29.15 10.78
N ARG A 22 1.37 -27.86 11.00
CA ARG A 22 0.52 -27.10 10.09
C ARG A 22 1.35 -26.77 8.84
N LEU A 23 1.36 -27.68 7.88
CA LEU A 23 1.87 -27.45 6.53
C LEU A 23 0.70 -27.53 5.56
N GLY A 24 0.52 -26.50 4.72
CA GLY A 24 -0.18 -26.68 3.44
C GLY A 24 -1.42 -25.85 3.11
N ALA A 25 -1.58 -24.62 3.62
CA ALA A 25 -2.56 -23.67 3.04
C ALA A 25 -1.89 -22.45 2.38
N SER A 26 -0.83 -21.90 2.99
CA SER A 26 -0.12 -20.70 2.48
C SER A 26 0.66 -20.96 1.18
N SER A 27 1.25 -22.15 1.00
CA SER A 27 2.03 -22.44 -0.21
C SER A 27 1.19 -22.62 -1.47
N HIS A 28 -0.09 -22.98 -1.35
CA HIS A 28 -0.97 -23.17 -2.51
C HIS A 28 -1.58 -21.86 -3.02
N LEU A 29 -1.78 -20.87 -2.14
CA LEU A 29 -2.19 -19.51 -2.54
C LEU A 29 -1.03 -18.75 -3.20
N ASN A 30 0.19 -18.86 -2.68
CA ASN A 30 1.38 -18.24 -3.30
C ASN A 30 1.68 -18.78 -4.70
N VAL A 31 1.43 -20.07 -4.96
CA VAL A 31 1.63 -20.67 -6.29
C VAL A 31 0.56 -20.22 -7.30
N LEU A 32 -0.67 -19.92 -6.84
CA LEU A 32 -1.73 -19.39 -7.71
C LEU A 32 -1.58 -17.89 -8.01
N ARG A 33 -1.01 -17.09 -7.09
CA ARG A 33 -0.63 -15.70 -7.36
C ARG A 33 0.55 -15.58 -8.35
N GLN A 34 1.51 -16.50 -8.29
CA GLN A 34 2.66 -16.53 -9.22
C GLN A 34 2.33 -17.05 -10.63
N SER A 35 1.15 -17.65 -10.88
CA SER A 35 0.83 -18.24 -12.17
C SER A 35 -0.18 -17.41 -12.99
N GLY A 36 0.33 -16.37 -13.69
CA GLY A 36 -0.23 -15.94 -14.98
C GLY A 36 -1.16 -14.72 -15.04
N GLY A 37 -1.29 -13.92 -13.97
CA GLY A 37 -2.19 -12.75 -13.96
C GLY A 37 -1.56 -11.38 -14.25
N ASN A 38 -0.22 -11.28 -14.18
CA ASN A 38 0.54 -10.04 -14.27
C ASN A 38 1.66 -10.16 -15.33
N ASP A 39 1.33 -10.73 -16.48
CA ASP A 39 2.19 -10.88 -17.67
C ASP A 39 3.60 -11.48 -17.45
N GLY A 40 3.85 -12.12 -16.29
CA GLY A 40 5.16 -12.65 -15.90
C GLY A 40 5.98 -11.72 -15.00
N VAL A 41 5.52 -10.48 -14.80
CA VAL A 41 6.01 -9.54 -13.79
C VAL A 41 5.57 -10.00 -12.39
N HIS A 42 6.51 -10.09 -11.45
CA HIS A 42 6.27 -10.61 -10.10
C HIS A 42 7.20 -9.98 -9.05
N LEU A 43 6.82 -10.05 -7.77
CA LEU A 43 7.70 -9.61 -6.69
C LEU A 43 8.98 -10.44 -6.65
N ALA A 44 10.12 -9.75 -6.63
CA ALA A 44 11.44 -10.37 -6.49
C ALA A 44 12.12 -10.04 -5.15
N ILE A 45 11.41 -9.34 -4.26
CA ILE A 45 11.84 -9.00 -2.91
C ILE A 45 10.70 -9.29 -1.94
N GLY A 46 11.04 -9.52 -0.67
CA GLY A 46 10.09 -9.55 0.42
C GLY A 46 10.14 -8.27 1.28
N PRO A 47 9.14 -8.07 2.15
CA PRO A 47 9.06 -6.91 3.01
C PRO A 47 10.15 -6.89 4.08
N ARG A 48 10.43 -5.70 4.62
CA ARG A 48 11.31 -5.52 5.78
C ARG A 48 10.46 -5.37 7.03
N CYS A 49 10.02 -6.50 7.55
CA CYS A 49 9.24 -6.52 8.78
C CYS A 49 10.04 -5.94 9.96
N GLY A 50 9.36 -5.16 10.79
CA GLY A 50 9.88 -4.64 12.06
C GLY A 50 8.86 -4.76 13.18
N SER A 51 9.09 -4.06 14.29
CA SER A 51 8.12 -3.93 15.38
C SER A 51 7.34 -2.63 15.22
N LEU A 52 6.10 -2.58 15.70
CA LEU A 52 5.36 -1.32 15.79
C LEU A 52 5.93 -0.45 16.91
N GLY A 53 6.89 0.41 16.56
CA GLY A 53 7.62 1.32 17.46
C GLY A 53 9.13 1.27 17.23
N GLY A 54 9.80 2.43 17.39
CA GLY A 54 11.21 2.58 16.99
C GLY A 54 11.32 3.04 15.53
N SER A 55 12.39 2.67 14.84
CA SER A 55 12.56 3.03 13.42
C SER A 55 11.45 2.44 12.56
N PHE A 56 10.95 3.23 11.60
CA PHE A 56 9.91 2.75 10.68
C PHE A 56 10.35 1.47 9.95
N ALA A 57 9.37 0.61 9.70
CA ALA A 57 9.52 -0.67 9.01
C ALA A 57 8.15 -1.08 8.44
N ASP A 58 8.13 -2.08 7.56
CA ASP A 58 6.86 -2.67 7.13
C ASP A 58 6.21 -3.38 8.33
N VAL A 59 4.94 -3.07 8.61
CA VAL A 59 4.20 -3.64 9.74
C VAL A 59 2.72 -3.78 9.44
N SER A 60 2.09 -4.78 10.06
CA SER A 60 0.63 -4.94 10.14
C SER A 60 0.22 -5.27 11.57
N ALA A 61 -0.48 -4.35 12.24
CA ALA A 61 -1.02 -4.53 13.58
C ALA A 61 -2.55 -4.60 13.49
N GLY A 62 -3.09 -5.82 13.40
CA GLY A 62 -4.54 -6.08 13.36
C GLY A 62 -5.20 -5.88 11.99
N VAL A 63 -4.47 -5.50 10.93
CA VAL A 63 -5.02 -5.36 9.58
C VAL A 63 -4.99 -6.71 8.85
N VAL A 64 -6.17 -7.28 8.61
CA VAL A 64 -6.32 -8.55 7.89
C VAL A 64 -7.21 -8.32 6.67
N LEU A 65 -6.61 -8.29 5.47
CA LEU A 65 -7.26 -7.79 4.25
C LEU A 65 -8.59 -8.50 3.95
N SER A 66 -8.66 -9.83 4.12
CA SER A 66 -9.86 -10.64 3.85
C SER A 66 -11.09 -10.32 4.71
N ASN A 67 -10.89 -9.59 5.82
CA ASN A 67 -11.99 -9.19 6.71
C ASN A 67 -12.77 -8.00 6.17
N TYR A 68 -12.18 -7.22 5.26
CA TYR A 68 -12.81 -6.01 4.76
C TYR A 68 -13.81 -6.30 3.63
N ARG A 69 -14.86 -5.49 3.60
CA ARG A 69 -15.91 -5.49 2.57
C ARG A 69 -15.97 -4.16 1.85
N THR A 70 -15.41 -3.11 2.45
CA THR A 70 -15.23 -1.80 1.83
C THR A 70 -13.79 -1.34 2.03
N ILE A 71 -13.17 -0.81 0.97
CA ILE A 71 -11.91 -0.08 1.04
C ILE A 71 -12.22 1.36 0.63
N VAL A 72 -11.99 2.31 1.54
CA VAL A 72 -12.06 3.75 1.26
C VAL A 72 -10.64 4.22 0.98
N ALA A 73 -10.41 4.77 -0.20
CA ALA A 73 -9.09 5.19 -0.66
C ALA A 73 -8.97 6.72 -0.69
N PHE A 74 -7.87 7.23 -0.15
CA PHE A 74 -7.44 8.63 -0.22
C PHE A 74 -6.00 8.67 -0.69
N GLY A 75 -5.66 9.61 -1.55
CA GLY A 75 -4.32 9.69 -2.09
C GLY A 75 -4.18 10.50 -3.36
N ASP A 76 -3.03 10.35 -4.00
CA ASP A 76 -2.71 11.08 -5.22
C ASP A 76 -2.91 10.24 -6.50
N SER A 77 -2.16 10.56 -7.56
CA SER A 77 -2.23 9.91 -8.86
C SER A 77 -1.84 8.43 -8.83
N TYR A 78 -1.19 7.95 -7.77
CA TYR A 78 -0.88 6.52 -7.62
C TYR A 78 -2.09 5.73 -7.09
N THR A 79 -3.11 6.42 -6.59
CA THR A 79 -4.31 5.83 -5.98
C THR A 79 -5.59 6.22 -6.74
N ASP A 80 -5.59 7.33 -7.48
CA ASP A 80 -6.73 7.86 -8.23
C ASP A 80 -7.23 6.92 -9.36
N GLY A 81 -8.44 6.41 -9.16
CA GLY A 81 -9.24 5.57 -10.05
C GLY A 81 -10.03 6.30 -11.15
N GLY A 82 -9.94 7.63 -11.22
CA GLY A 82 -10.59 8.49 -12.21
C GLY A 82 -11.95 9.06 -11.80
N LYS A 83 -12.45 8.70 -10.61
CA LYS A 83 -13.60 9.34 -9.95
C LYS A 83 -13.32 9.48 -8.47
N HIS A 84 -13.64 10.64 -7.91
CA HIS A 84 -13.15 11.06 -6.60
C HIS A 84 -14.28 11.30 -5.58
N ASP A 85 -15.45 10.69 -5.79
CA ASP A 85 -16.65 10.86 -4.96
C ASP A 85 -17.11 9.55 -4.32
N GLY A 86 -16.30 8.49 -4.38
CA GLY A 86 -16.64 7.16 -3.89
C GLY A 86 -17.70 6.42 -4.70
N SER A 87 -18.08 6.93 -5.89
CA SER A 87 -18.95 6.22 -6.82
C SER A 87 -18.21 5.11 -7.57
N PRO A 88 -18.93 4.15 -8.20
CA PRO A 88 -18.27 3.11 -8.99
C PRO A 88 -17.38 3.69 -10.09
N LEU A 89 -16.12 3.25 -10.09
CA LEU A 89 -15.13 3.65 -11.07
C LEU A 89 -15.50 3.17 -12.49
N ASP A 90 -15.05 3.92 -13.49
CA ASP A 90 -15.17 3.47 -14.88
C ASP A 90 -14.19 2.30 -15.15
N PRO A 91 -14.44 1.49 -16.21
CA PRO A 91 -13.56 0.37 -16.55
C PRO A 91 -12.10 0.83 -16.73
N PRO A 92 -11.12 0.09 -16.19
CA PRO A 92 -9.70 0.46 -16.21
C PRO A 92 -9.07 0.12 -17.57
N VAL A 93 -9.63 0.67 -18.65
CA VAL A 93 -9.21 0.39 -20.03
C VAL A 93 -8.77 1.67 -20.71
N LEU A 94 -7.74 1.57 -21.55
CA LEU A 94 -7.32 2.65 -22.41
C LEU A 94 -8.32 2.83 -23.56
N VAL A 95 -8.76 4.07 -23.77
CA VAL A 95 -9.59 4.44 -24.93
C VAL A 95 -8.80 5.45 -25.77
N PRO A 96 -8.17 5.01 -26.89
CA PRO A 96 -7.43 5.91 -27.77
C PRO A 96 -8.22 7.19 -28.11
N PRO A 97 -7.59 8.38 -28.10
CA PRO A 97 -6.15 8.63 -27.94
C PRO A 97 -5.67 8.77 -26.49
N ASP A 98 -6.55 8.57 -25.50
CA ASP A 98 -6.23 8.78 -24.08
C ASP A 98 -5.20 7.76 -23.58
N VAL A 99 -4.33 8.22 -22.69
CA VAL A 99 -3.28 7.44 -22.03
C VAL A 99 -3.64 7.14 -20.57
N LEU A 100 -4.80 7.60 -20.10
CA LEU A 100 -5.31 7.35 -18.77
C LEU A 100 -6.38 6.25 -18.81
N ALA A 101 -6.11 5.09 -18.21
CA ALA A 101 -7.04 3.97 -18.23
C ALA A 101 -8.27 4.27 -17.34
N GLY A 102 -9.41 4.56 -17.98
CA GLY A 102 -10.61 5.00 -17.25
C GLY A 102 -10.37 6.21 -16.33
N GLY A 103 -9.43 7.08 -16.69
CA GLY A 103 -9.02 8.25 -15.89
C GLY A 103 -7.81 8.04 -14.96
N ARG A 104 -7.34 6.80 -14.75
CA ARG A 104 -6.17 6.50 -13.90
C ARG A 104 -4.88 7.00 -14.53
N SER A 105 -3.92 7.42 -13.70
CA SER A 105 -2.57 7.82 -14.17
C SER A 105 -1.67 6.62 -14.52
N THR A 106 -2.26 5.60 -15.13
CA THR A 106 -1.62 4.34 -15.53
C THR A 106 -2.38 3.70 -16.72
N ASN A 107 -1.90 2.57 -17.24
CA ASN A 107 -2.52 1.81 -18.33
C ASN A 107 -3.49 0.70 -17.87
N GLY A 108 -3.89 0.69 -16.61
CA GLY A 108 -4.83 -0.30 -16.06
C GLY A 108 -5.28 0.06 -14.65
N LEU A 109 -5.46 -0.94 -13.79
CA LEU A 109 -5.83 -0.77 -12.38
C LEU A 109 -4.70 -0.13 -11.58
N VAL A 110 -5.05 0.63 -10.54
CA VAL A 110 -4.11 1.06 -9.50
C VAL A 110 -4.04 0.03 -8.35
N TRP A 111 -3.03 0.16 -7.49
CA TRP A 111 -2.74 -0.81 -6.43
C TRP A 111 -3.94 -1.09 -5.50
N VAL A 112 -4.68 -0.05 -5.11
CA VAL A 112 -5.79 -0.18 -4.15
C VAL A 112 -6.99 -0.90 -4.77
N GLU A 113 -7.18 -0.78 -6.08
CA GLU A 113 -8.21 -1.54 -6.79
C GLU A 113 -7.86 -3.03 -6.86
N HIS A 114 -6.59 -3.37 -7.02
CA HIS A 114 -6.13 -4.76 -6.93
C HIS A 114 -6.43 -5.35 -5.54
N LEU A 115 -6.14 -4.63 -4.45
CA LEU A 115 -6.49 -5.07 -3.10
C LEU A 115 -7.99 -5.31 -2.96
N ALA A 116 -8.82 -4.37 -3.45
CA ALA A 116 -10.26 -4.50 -3.39
C ALA A 116 -10.76 -5.71 -4.19
N ASN A 117 -10.26 -5.90 -5.41
CA ASN A 117 -10.62 -7.02 -6.28
C ASN A 117 -10.25 -8.38 -5.66
N ASP A 118 -9.06 -8.50 -5.09
CA ASP A 118 -8.52 -9.75 -4.54
C ASP A 118 -9.36 -10.27 -3.35
N VAL A 119 -9.98 -9.38 -2.59
CA VAL A 119 -10.90 -9.75 -1.49
C VAL A 119 -12.37 -9.47 -1.78
N SER A 120 -12.68 -9.11 -3.03
CA SER A 120 -14.04 -8.76 -3.48
C SER A 120 -14.71 -7.68 -2.60
N ALA A 121 -13.92 -6.70 -2.15
CA ALA A 121 -14.41 -5.53 -1.45
C ALA A 121 -14.93 -4.46 -2.43
N THR A 122 -15.88 -3.65 -1.98
CA THR A 122 -16.26 -2.43 -2.69
C THR A 122 -15.19 -1.37 -2.47
N ILE A 123 -14.64 -0.82 -3.55
CA ILE A 123 -13.79 0.37 -3.47
C ILE A 123 -14.65 1.64 -3.45
N LYS A 124 -14.32 2.56 -2.55
CA LYS A 124 -14.78 3.95 -2.55
C LYS A 124 -13.58 4.85 -2.68
N ASP A 125 -13.36 5.33 -3.89
CA ASP A 125 -12.19 6.14 -4.20
C ASP A 125 -12.48 7.63 -4.08
N TYR A 126 -11.63 8.31 -3.32
CA TYR A 126 -11.62 9.76 -3.16
C TYR A 126 -10.27 10.37 -3.57
N ALA A 127 -9.30 9.56 -3.96
CA ALA A 127 -7.98 10.02 -4.36
C ALA A 127 -8.06 10.94 -5.59
N ILE A 128 -7.23 11.99 -5.61
CA ILE A 128 -7.20 12.95 -6.71
C ILE A 128 -5.76 13.09 -7.22
N ALA A 129 -5.57 12.87 -8.53
CA ALA A 129 -4.27 13.03 -9.16
C ALA A 129 -3.63 14.40 -8.91
N GLY A 130 -2.44 14.38 -8.29
CA GLY A 130 -1.66 15.55 -7.94
C GLY A 130 -1.96 16.13 -6.54
N ALA A 131 -2.77 15.47 -5.73
CA ALA A 131 -3.05 15.89 -4.37
C ALA A 131 -1.78 15.85 -3.50
N CYS A 132 -1.52 16.96 -2.81
CA CYS A 132 -0.63 17.00 -1.65
C CYS A 132 -1.47 16.82 -0.36
N THR A 133 -0.86 16.85 0.83
CA THR A 133 -1.66 16.73 2.06
C THR A 133 -2.51 17.97 2.35
N ASP A 134 -1.98 19.17 2.09
CA ASP A 134 -2.61 20.44 2.46
C ASP A 134 -2.06 21.61 1.61
N LEU A 135 -2.92 22.27 0.84
CA LEU A 135 -2.53 23.40 -0.01
C LEU A 135 -2.02 24.63 0.76
N SER A 136 -2.31 24.76 2.06
CA SER A 136 -1.76 25.82 2.89
C SER A 136 -0.26 25.63 3.16
N LEU A 137 0.22 24.38 3.11
CA LEU A 137 1.64 24.03 3.16
C LEU A 137 2.29 24.08 1.77
N TRP A 138 1.51 23.74 0.73
CA TRP A 138 2.00 23.58 -0.65
C TRP A 138 1.27 24.51 -1.63
N PRO A 139 1.37 25.84 -1.44
CA PRO A 139 0.67 26.79 -2.29
C PRO A 139 1.15 26.78 -3.74
N SER A 140 2.29 26.16 -4.08
CA SER A 140 2.77 26.00 -5.44
C SER A 140 2.19 24.79 -6.18
N ASN A 141 1.48 23.87 -5.48
CA ASN A 141 0.88 22.69 -6.09
C ASN A 141 0.11 23.05 -7.38
N PRO A 142 0.42 22.45 -8.54
CA PRO A 142 -0.11 22.92 -9.82
C PRO A 142 -1.59 22.59 -10.02
N ARG A 143 -2.09 21.52 -9.39
CA ARG A 143 -3.47 21.04 -9.54
C ARG A 143 -4.44 21.75 -8.60
N LYS A 144 -3.93 22.34 -7.51
CA LYS A 144 -4.75 22.96 -6.45
C LYS A 144 -5.76 21.96 -5.89
N VAL A 145 -5.28 20.77 -5.56
CA VAL A 145 -6.03 19.68 -4.91
C VAL A 145 -5.21 19.13 -3.75
N ASP A 146 -5.86 18.67 -2.69
CA ASP A 146 -5.22 18.15 -1.49
C ASP A 146 -6.12 17.13 -0.75
N PHE A 147 -5.52 16.43 0.21
CA PHE A 147 -6.21 15.45 1.05
C PHE A 147 -7.41 16.05 1.80
N LEU A 148 -7.36 17.33 2.19
CA LEU A 148 -8.46 18.00 2.88
C LEU A 148 -9.72 18.08 1.99
N MET A 149 -9.59 18.33 0.69
CA MET A 149 -10.72 18.29 -0.25
C MET A 149 -11.32 16.90 -0.41
N GLU A 150 -10.50 15.86 -0.43
CA GLU A 150 -10.97 14.46 -0.48
C GLU A 150 -11.77 14.11 0.78
N MET A 151 -11.24 14.52 1.94
CA MET A 151 -11.87 14.36 3.25
C MET A 151 -13.19 15.14 3.35
N ASP A 152 -13.24 16.38 2.88
CA ASP A 152 -14.47 17.19 2.84
C ASP A 152 -15.55 16.50 2.00
N THR A 153 -15.17 15.92 0.87
CA THR A 153 -16.09 15.17 0.00
C THR A 153 -16.61 13.92 0.71
N PHE A 154 -15.72 13.09 1.28
CA PHE A 154 -16.10 11.87 2.00
C PHE A 154 -17.01 12.15 3.21
N LEU A 155 -16.64 13.13 4.05
CA LEU A 155 -17.37 13.48 5.26
C LEU A 155 -18.71 14.16 4.93
N GLY A 156 -18.76 15.00 3.88
CA GLY A 156 -19.98 15.67 3.43
C GLY A 156 -21.08 14.71 2.96
N GLN A 157 -20.69 13.52 2.50
CA GLN A 157 -21.63 12.48 2.06
C GLN A 157 -22.32 11.72 3.21
N ASN A 158 -21.86 11.88 4.46
CA ASN A 158 -22.42 11.18 5.63
C ASN A 158 -22.55 9.67 5.42
N ASN A 159 -21.50 9.05 4.89
CA ASN A 159 -21.47 7.62 4.63
C ASN A 159 -21.75 6.80 5.90
N ASN A 160 -22.62 5.79 5.80
CA ASN A 160 -22.88 4.83 6.87
C ASN A 160 -22.13 3.52 6.60
N LEU A 161 -20.81 3.55 6.83
CA LEU A 161 -19.93 2.39 6.65
C LEU A 161 -19.80 1.63 7.97
N ASP A 162 -19.69 0.30 7.88
CA ASP A 162 -19.40 -0.54 9.05
C ASP A 162 -17.91 -0.44 9.42
N PRO A 163 -17.55 0.12 10.58
CA PRO A 163 -16.15 0.32 10.95
C PRO A 163 -15.35 -0.96 11.13
N ASP A 164 -16.01 -2.09 11.40
CA ASP A 164 -15.34 -3.38 11.61
C ASP A 164 -14.99 -4.07 10.28
N THR A 165 -15.62 -3.67 9.18
CA THR A 165 -15.41 -4.23 7.83
C THR A 165 -14.98 -3.19 6.79
N THR A 166 -14.58 -2.00 7.24
CA THR A 166 -14.06 -0.91 6.38
C THR A 166 -12.58 -0.68 6.65
N LEU A 167 -11.77 -0.71 5.59
CA LEU A 167 -10.37 -0.29 5.59
C LEU A 167 -10.24 1.10 4.98
N TYR A 168 -9.51 1.99 5.64
CA TYR A 168 -9.11 3.28 5.09
C TYR A 168 -7.67 3.18 4.59
N ALA A 169 -7.50 3.21 3.28
CA ALA A 169 -6.20 3.18 2.60
C ALA A 169 -5.78 4.62 2.27
N ILE A 170 -4.64 5.06 2.78
CA ILE A 170 -4.15 6.44 2.66
C ILE A 170 -2.75 6.42 2.05
N PHE A 171 -2.53 7.20 1.00
CA PHE A 171 -1.23 7.27 0.33
C PHE A 171 -0.94 8.67 -0.22
N PHE A 172 -0.04 9.39 0.45
CA PHE A 172 0.41 10.74 0.11
C PHE A 172 1.93 10.88 0.28
N GLY A 173 2.48 12.02 -0.13
CA GLY A 173 3.89 12.39 0.08
C GLY A 173 4.65 12.68 -1.21
N ILE A 174 4.22 12.12 -2.35
CA ILE A 174 4.92 12.33 -3.65
C ILE A 174 4.82 13.79 -4.08
N ASN A 175 3.61 14.36 -4.06
CA ASN A 175 3.41 15.76 -4.45
C ASN A 175 3.95 16.72 -3.39
N ASP A 176 3.84 16.40 -2.10
CA ASP A 176 4.42 17.15 -1.00
C ASP A 176 5.94 17.29 -1.15
N PHE A 177 6.63 16.17 -1.43
CA PHE A 177 8.07 16.18 -1.68
C PHE A 177 8.45 16.80 -3.02
N GLY A 178 7.57 16.78 -4.01
CA GLY A 178 7.73 17.53 -5.26
C GLY A 178 7.71 19.04 -5.02
N ASP A 179 6.69 19.51 -4.29
CA ASP A 179 6.43 20.92 -4.00
C ASP A 179 7.41 21.51 -2.95
N TYR A 180 8.02 20.64 -2.12
CA TYR A 180 9.14 20.96 -1.21
C TYR A 180 10.19 21.88 -1.83
N ASN A 181 10.58 21.65 -3.08
CA ASN A 181 11.63 22.43 -3.73
C ASN A 181 11.22 23.88 -4.02
N SER A 182 9.91 24.15 -4.11
CA SER A 182 9.36 25.47 -4.41
C SER A 182 8.88 26.20 -3.15
N ASP A 183 8.24 25.48 -2.24
CA ASP A 183 7.58 26.06 -1.06
C ASP A 183 8.42 25.96 0.23
N GLY A 184 9.47 25.14 0.22
CA GLY A 184 10.35 24.91 1.36
C GLY A 184 9.95 23.68 2.18
N ASN A 185 10.66 23.46 3.30
CA ASN A 185 10.46 22.25 4.10
C ASN A 185 9.20 22.33 4.98
N HIS A 186 8.14 21.70 4.51
CA HIS A 186 6.91 21.46 5.27
C HIS A 186 6.60 19.98 5.50
N MET A 187 7.56 19.07 5.25
CA MET A 187 7.34 17.63 5.38
C MET A 187 6.84 17.21 6.78
N PRO A 188 7.40 17.70 7.91
CA PRO A 188 6.86 17.35 9.24
C PRO A 188 5.42 17.80 9.47
N GLN A 189 5.03 18.97 8.94
CA GLN A 189 3.66 19.49 9.03
C GLN A 189 2.72 18.68 8.16
N ALA A 190 3.15 18.33 6.95
CA ALA A 190 2.38 17.50 6.04
C ALA A 190 2.15 16.09 6.65
N ALA A 191 3.15 15.50 7.32
CA ALA A 191 3.01 14.21 8.01
C ALA A 191 1.97 14.31 9.13
N GLN A 192 1.94 15.45 9.82
CA GLN A 192 0.94 15.73 10.85
C GLN A 192 -0.48 15.82 10.27
N VAL A 193 -0.65 16.35 9.05
CA VAL A 193 -1.96 16.38 8.37
C VAL A 193 -2.50 14.97 8.17
N VAL A 194 -1.67 14.01 7.73
CA VAL A 194 -2.09 12.60 7.58
C VAL A 194 -2.60 12.03 8.90
N LEU A 195 -1.85 12.23 9.99
CA LEU A 195 -2.24 11.77 11.32
C LEU A 195 -3.52 12.44 11.83
N ASP A 196 -3.70 13.72 11.54
CA ASP A 196 -4.92 14.46 11.89
C ASP A 196 -6.14 13.96 11.13
N GLN A 197 -6.01 13.61 9.84
CA GLN A 197 -7.11 13.01 9.09
C GLN A 197 -7.46 11.61 9.60
N ILE A 198 -6.48 10.78 9.97
CA ILE A 198 -6.74 9.48 10.63
C ILE A 198 -7.50 9.67 11.95
N ARG A 199 -7.13 10.68 12.75
CA ARG A 199 -7.84 11.03 13.98
C ARG A 199 -9.29 11.47 13.71
N ILE A 200 -9.53 12.21 12.63
CA ILE A 200 -10.88 12.61 12.21
C ILE A 200 -11.70 11.39 11.78
N LEU A 201 -11.14 10.52 10.92
CA LEU A 201 -11.79 9.30 10.44
C LEU A 201 -12.09 8.30 11.57
N SER A 202 -11.23 8.22 12.58
CA SER A 202 -11.45 7.34 13.75
C SER A 202 -12.44 7.90 14.77
N SER A 203 -12.84 9.17 14.64
CA SER A 203 -13.81 9.83 15.51
C SER A 203 -15.25 9.71 14.96
N PRO A 204 -16.29 9.93 15.79
CA PRO A 204 -17.65 10.04 15.30
C PRO A 204 -17.80 11.14 14.23
N PRO A 205 -18.64 10.95 13.20
CA PRO A 205 -19.56 9.81 13.02
C PRO A 205 -18.93 8.58 12.35
N THR A 206 -17.76 8.73 11.73
CA THR A 206 -17.11 7.67 10.94
C THR A 206 -16.69 6.47 11.79
N ASN A 207 -16.12 6.73 12.98
CA ASN A 207 -15.67 5.71 13.94
C ASN A 207 -14.73 4.66 13.33
N GLY A 208 -13.98 5.01 12.28
CA GLY A 208 -13.10 4.11 11.55
C GLY A 208 -12.08 3.42 12.45
N ARG A 209 -11.85 2.12 12.22
CA ARG A 209 -10.97 1.30 13.08
C ARG A 209 -9.71 0.82 12.41
N SER A 210 -9.68 0.75 11.09
CA SER A 210 -8.61 0.08 10.35
C SER A 210 -8.02 0.99 9.30
N PHE A 211 -6.72 1.24 9.40
CA PHE A 211 -5.98 2.18 8.57
C PHE A 211 -4.75 1.51 7.97
N LEU A 212 -4.58 1.67 6.67
CA LEU A 212 -3.34 1.31 5.97
C LEU A 212 -2.76 2.59 5.40
N VAL A 213 -1.52 2.90 5.78
CA VAL A 213 -0.77 4.03 5.21
C VAL A 213 0.38 3.48 4.38
N ALA A 214 0.40 3.83 3.10
CA ALA A 214 1.49 3.51 2.21
C ALA A 214 2.36 4.74 1.94
N ASP A 215 3.64 4.54 1.69
CA ASP A 215 4.58 5.61 1.40
C ASP A 215 5.58 5.26 0.28
N VAL A 216 5.81 6.25 -0.59
CA VAL A 216 6.96 6.34 -1.50
C VAL A 216 7.28 7.79 -1.81
N TYR A 217 7.27 8.66 -0.79
CA TYR A 217 7.29 10.13 -0.97
C TYR A 217 8.34 10.61 -2.01
N GLY A 218 9.52 9.97 -2.05
CA GLY A 218 10.66 10.39 -2.86
C GLY A 218 10.92 9.52 -4.08
N LEU A 219 10.08 8.52 -4.38
CA LEU A 219 10.38 7.47 -5.36
C LEU A 219 11.70 6.75 -5.01
N GLN A 220 12.79 7.07 -5.70
CA GLN A 220 14.15 6.56 -5.44
C GLN A 220 15.01 7.52 -4.59
N VAL A 221 14.47 8.67 -4.17
CA VAL A 221 15.19 9.69 -3.43
C VAL A 221 14.97 9.51 -1.94
N HIS A 222 16.07 9.24 -1.22
CA HIS A 222 16.10 9.20 0.24
C HIS A 222 16.73 10.48 0.79
N SER A 223 15.91 11.32 1.40
CA SER A 223 16.28 12.62 1.96
C SER A 223 16.03 12.61 3.47
N THR A 224 16.83 13.34 4.24
CA THR A 224 16.65 13.41 5.70
C THR A 224 15.22 13.82 6.08
N ASP A 225 14.65 14.80 5.38
CA ASP A 225 13.31 15.32 5.69
C ASP A 225 12.20 14.34 5.32
N GLY A 226 12.34 13.59 4.23
CA GLY A 226 11.35 12.59 3.85
C GLY A 226 11.42 11.31 4.69
N GLU A 227 12.61 10.90 5.12
CA GLU A 227 12.76 9.82 6.10
C GLU A 227 12.18 10.21 7.48
N LEU A 228 12.27 11.49 7.86
CA LEU A 228 11.58 12.02 9.04
C LEU A 228 10.05 12.04 8.86
N TRP A 229 9.54 12.35 7.67
CA TRP A 229 8.11 12.21 7.33
C TRP A 229 7.61 10.78 7.55
N LYS A 230 8.31 9.78 7.00
CA LYS A 230 7.96 8.36 7.19
C LYS A 230 7.96 7.98 8.66
N GLN A 231 9.02 8.38 9.38
CA GLN A 231 9.15 8.11 10.81
C GLN A 231 8.02 8.72 11.63
N GLN A 232 7.62 9.97 11.34
CA GLN A 232 6.56 10.65 12.07
C GLN A 232 5.19 9.98 11.86
N ILE A 233 4.88 9.57 10.63
CA ILE A 233 3.65 8.81 10.33
C ILE A 233 3.68 7.49 11.09
N PHE A 234 4.79 6.75 11.01
CA PHE A 234 4.95 5.48 11.70
C PHE A 234 4.78 5.58 13.22
N ASP A 235 5.39 6.60 13.83
CA ASP A 235 5.24 6.89 15.27
C ASP A 235 3.80 7.21 15.63
N GLY A 236 3.09 7.98 14.79
CA GLY A 236 1.68 8.29 14.97
C GLY A 236 0.78 7.05 14.87
N LEU A 237 1.02 6.16 13.90
CA LEU A 237 0.30 4.89 13.78
C LEU A 237 0.54 3.98 14.99
N SER A 238 1.79 3.91 15.48
CA SER A 238 2.12 3.19 16.71
C SER A 238 1.35 3.73 17.92
N GLN A 239 1.24 5.05 18.04
CA GLN A 239 0.46 5.69 19.11
C GLN A 239 -1.04 5.42 18.97
N PHE A 240 -1.60 5.49 17.77
CA PHE A 240 -3.01 5.17 17.55
C PHE A 240 -3.35 3.72 17.91
N HIS A 241 -2.49 2.78 17.53
CA HIS A 241 -2.66 1.38 17.92
C HIS A 241 -2.62 1.22 19.45
N ALA A 242 -1.57 1.75 20.10
CA ALA A 242 -1.36 1.59 21.53
C ALA A 242 -2.42 2.28 22.39
N ASN A 243 -2.88 3.47 22.00
CA ASN A 243 -3.75 4.31 22.83
C ASN A 243 -5.23 4.16 22.49
N ASN A 244 -5.55 3.88 21.22
CA ASN A 244 -6.93 3.85 20.73
C ASN A 244 -7.38 2.45 20.28
N GLY A 245 -6.46 1.50 20.16
CA GLY A 245 -6.77 0.14 19.68
C GLY A 245 -7.15 0.11 18.20
N LEU A 246 -6.65 1.06 17.39
CA LEU A 246 -6.85 1.02 15.94
C LEU A 246 -6.03 -0.11 15.32
N ASN A 247 -6.57 -0.77 14.29
CA ASN A 247 -5.77 -1.63 13.43
C ASN A 247 -4.99 -0.73 12.47
N VAL A 248 -3.67 -0.89 12.40
CA VAL A 248 -2.81 -0.06 11.56
C VAL A 248 -1.84 -0.90 10.74
N ALA A 249 -1.56 -0.47 9.52
CA ALA A 249 -0.48 -1.00 8.70
C ALA A 249 0.33 0.15 8.10
N PHE A 250 1.64 -0.02 8.04
CA PHE A 250 2.56 0.91 7.35
C PHE A 250 3.32 0.14 6.28
N ILE A 251 3.28 0.63 5.05
CA ILE A 251 3.86 -0.01 3.86
C ILE A 251 4.90 0.92 3.26
N ASP A 252 6.18 0.52 3.26
CA ASP A 252 7.25 1.30 2.64
C ASP A 252 7.57 0.78 1.24
N PHE A 253 6.92 1.37 0.23
CA PHE A 253 7.13 1.01 -1.17
C PHE A 253 8.51 1.44 -1.70
N SER A 254 9.27 2.28 -0.99
CA SER A 254 10.62 2.67 -1.45
C SER A 254 11.53 1.46 -1.66
N ARG A 255 11.26 0.34 -0.97
CA ARG A 255 11.94 -0.95 -1.19
C ARG A 255 11.77 -1.50 -2.61
N ILE A 256 10.58 -1.36 -3.20
CA ILE A 256 10.33 -1.77 -4.59
C ILE A 256 11.14 -0.86 -5.53
N TRP A 257 11.08 0.46 -5.32
CA TRP A 257 11.80 1.43 -6.15
C TRP A 257 13.31 1.23 -6.08
N ASP A 258 13.87 1.04 -4.89
CA ASP A 258 15.28 0.73 -4.70
C ASP A 258 15.66 -0.56 -5.44
N ALA A 259 14.94 -1.65 -5.18
CA ALA A 259 15.25 -2.94 -5.77
C ALA A 259 15.14 -2.98 -7.30
N VAL A 260 14.28 -2.13 -7.89
CA VAL A 260 14.09 -2.03 -9.34
C VAL A 260 15.08 -1.07 -9.99
N LEU A 261 15.24 0.13 -9.42
CA LEU A 261 15.89 1.28 -10.07
C LEU A 261 17.31 1.55 -9.57
N ASN A 262 17.68 1.10 -8.36
CA ASN A 262 18.99 1.36 -7.77
C ASN A 262 19.96 0.24 -8.15
N PRO A 263 20.95 0.47 -9.04
CA PRO A 263 21.84 -0.60 -9.49
C PRO A 263 22.75 -1.14 -8.37
N GLN A 264 22.82 -0.48 -7.23
CA GLN A 264 23.53 -0.94 -6.04
C GLN A 264 22.66 -1.80 -5.11
N VAL A 265 21.34 -1.83 -5.30
CA VAL A 265 20.40 -2.63 -4.51
C VAL A 265 19.88 -3.79 -5.37
N PRO A 266 20.32 -5.04 -5.14
CA PRO A 266 19.79 -6.18 -5.86
C PRO A 266 18.28 -6.38 -5.55
N PRO A 267 17.52 -7.03 -6.44
CA PRO A 267 17.97 -7.84 -7.58
C PRO A 267 17.93 -7.14 -8.94
N GLY A 268 17.43 -5.90 -9.04
CA GLY A 268 17.25 -5.16 -10.29
C GLY A 268 15.94 -5.50 -11.01
N PHE A 269 15.47 -4.58 -11.86
CA PHE A 269 14.16 -4.67 -12.54
C PHE A 269 13.92 -6.00 -13.29
N ARG A 270 14.95 -6.62 -13.87
CA ARG A 270 14.80 -7.89 -14.62
C ARG A 270 14.38 -9.06 -13.74
N ALA A 271 14.76 -9.05 -12.46
CA ALA A 271 14.36 -10.11 -11.54
C ALA A 271 12.87 -10.03 -11.21
N PHE A 272 12.27 -8.84 -11.30
CA PHE A 272 10.82 -8.65 -11.21
C PHE A 272 10.09 -8.99 -12.51
N GLY A 273 10.79 -9.35 -13.59
CA GLY A 273 10.21 -9.61 -14.91
C GLY A 273 10.12 -8.38 -15.83
N PHE A 274 10.52 -7.19 -15.38
CA PHE A 274 10.51 -6.00 -16.24
C PHE A 274 11.58 -6.07 -17.34
N THR A 275 11.27 -5.51 -18.51
CA THR A 275 12.21 -5.35 -19.64
C THR A 275 12.74 -3.92 -19.76
N SER A 276 12.04 -2.94 -19.20
CA SER A 276 12.41 -1.51 -19.20
C SER A 276 11.97 -0.80 -17.92
N THR A 277 12.76 0.18 -17.49
CA THR A 277 12.39 1.16 -16.46
C THR A 277 12.09 2.53 -17.04
N ASP A 278 12.27 2.72 -18.34
CA ASP A 278 11.90 3.97 -19.01
C ASP A 278 10.37 4.03 -19.15
N PRO A 279 9.75 5.22 -19.01
CA PRO A 279 8.31 5.37 -19.17
C PRO A 279 7.88 4.95 -20.57
N CYS A 280 6.92 4.02 -20.64
CA CYS A 280 6.41 3.50 -21.90
C CYS A 280 5.74 4.60 -22.76
N CYS A 281 5.21 5.62 -22.11
CA CYS A 281 4.52 6.76 -22.70
C CYS A 281 5.20 8.08 -22.27
N ALA A 282 6.38 8.35 -22.84
CA ALA A 282 7.29 9.42 -22.41
C ALA A 282 7.12 10.78 -23.11
N VAL A 283 6.48 10.84 -24.28
CA VAL A 283 6.45 12.04 -25.14
C VAL A 283 5.20 12.90 -24.91
N SER A 284 5.33 14.23 -25.05
CA SER A 284 4.23 15.20 -24.89
C SER A 284 3.09 15.08 -25.91
N GLN A 285 3.22 14.16 -26.88
CA GLN A 285 2.20 13.74 -27.84
C GLN A 285 1.86 12.25 -27.70
N CYS A 286 2.23 11.62 -26.59
CA CYS A 286 1.91 10.23 -26.35
C CYS A 286 0.39 10.10 -26.33
N THR A 287 -0.10 9.43 -27.36
CA THR A 287 -1.37 8.72 -27.37
C THR A 287 -1.00 7.24 -27.27
N VAL A 288 -1.94 6.34 -27.06
CA VAL A 288 -1.67 4.89 -27.15
C VAL A 288 -1.00 4.47 -28.47
N SER A 289 -1.07 5.27 -29.55
CA SER A 289 -0.32 5.00 -30.78
C SER A 289 1.20 5.26 -30.68
N GLY A 290 1.66 5.89 -29.60
CA GLY A 290 3.06 6.23 -29.32
C GLY A 290 3.64 5.51 -28.11
N GLU A 291 2.98 4.47 -27.62
CA GLU A 291 3.48 3.64 -26.53
C GLU A 291 4.70 2.79 -26.95
N CYS A 292 5.44 2.31 -25.97
CA CYS A 292 6.56 1.40 -26.16
C CYS A 292 6.10 0.04 -26.71
N ALA A 293 7.04 -0.75 -27.24
CA ALA A 293 6.72 -2.03 -27.88
C ALA A 293 6.24 -3.14 -26.91
N ASP A 294 6.47 -2.96 -25.61
CA ASP A 294 6.22 -3.95 -24.56
C ASP A 294 5.70 -3.29 -23.27
N PRO A 295 4.47 -2.73 -23.28
CA PRO A 295 3.89 -2.04 -22.13
C PRO A 295 3.66 -2.96 -20.93
N ASP A 296 3.48 -4.26 -21.16
CA ASP A 296 3.24 -5.28 -20.14
C ASP A 296 4.50 -5.67 -19.35
N HIS A 297 5.68 -5.16 -19.72
CA HIS A 297 6.91 -5.35 -18.94
C HIS A 297 7.66 -4.04 -18.69
N ALA A 298 6.98 -2.90 -18.81
CA ALA A 298 7.53 -1.60 -18.43
C ALA A 298 7.24 -1.31 -16.95
N PHE A 299 8.23 -0.83 -16.20
CA PHE A 299 8.01 -0.41 -14.81
C PHE A 299 7.14 0.84 -14.72
N TYR A 300 7.38 1.82 -15.60
CA TYR A 300 6.62 3.06 -15.69
C TYR A 300 5.76 3.10 -16.95
N TRP A 301 4.51 3.52 -16.79
CA TRP A 301 3.63 3.86 -17.91
C TRP A 301 3.88 5.30 -18.36
N LEU A 302 3.60 6.28 -17.50
CA LEU A 302 3.94 7.69 -17.74
C LEU A 302 5.24 8.05 -17.01
N VAL A 303 5.79 9.22 -17.31
CA VAL A 303 6.92 9.76 -16.55
C VAL A 303 6.58 9.76 -15.06
N ASN A 304 7.37 9.03 -14.28
CA ASN A 304 7.20 8.85 -12.83
C ASN A 304 5.84 8.27 -12.40
N HIS A 305 5.11 7.55 -13.25
CA HIS A 305 3.88 6.86 -12.84
C HIS A 305 3.95 5.36 -13.17
N PRO A 306 3.72 4.47 -12.19
CA PRO A 306 3.74 3.02 -12.37
C PRO A 306 2.86 2.54 -13.53
N SER A 307 3.29 1.48 -14.22
CA SER A 307 2.39 0.71 -15.08
C SER A 307 1.37 -0.09 -14.27
N LYS A 308 0.35 -0.63 -14.95
CA LYS A 308 -0.62 -1.56 -14.35
C LYS A 308 0.08 -2.73 -13.66
N GLU A 309 1.16 -3.22 -14.26
CA GLU A 309 1.93 -4.36 -13.74
C GLU A 309 2.70 -3.96 -12.48
N THR A 310 3.26 -2.76 -12.44
CA THR A 310 3.87 -2.21 -11.23
C THR A 310 2.84 -1.94 -10.13
N HIS A 311 1.62 -1.52 -10.48
CA HIS A 311 0.54 -1.39 -9.49
C HIS A 311 0.09 -2.73 -8.90
N ARG A 312 0.07 -3.81 -9.70
CA ARG A 312 -0.10 -5.17 -9.16
C ARG A 312 1.05 -5.56 -8.23
N ILE A 313 2.29 -5.24 -8.58
CA ILE A 313 3.45 -5.46 -7.69
C ILE A 313 3.32 -4.70 -6.37
N MET A 314 2.84 -3.46 -6.40
CA MET A 314 2.55 -2.70 -5.19
C MET A 314 1.46 -3.38 -4.34
N ALA A 315 0.39 -3.89 -4.97
CA ALA A 315 -0.66 -4.62 -4.27
C ALA A 315 -0.14 -5.94 -3.66
N ASP A 316 0.62 -6.73 -4.42
CA ASP A 316 1.27 -7.94 -3.91
C ASP A 316 2.17 -7.62 -2.72
N TYR A 317 2.90 -6.51 -2.76
CA TYR A 317 3.79 -6.11 -1.68
C TYR A 317 3.01 -5.76 -0.41
N VAL A 318 1.91 -5.01 -0.56
CA VAL A 318 0.99 -4.75 0.56
C VAL A 318 0.52 -6.07 1.18
N GLU A 319 0.08 -7.01 0.36
CA GLU A 319 -0.42 -8.30 0.84
C GLU A 319 0.68 -9.10 1.54
N GLU A 320 1.91 -9.11 1.01
CA GLU A 320 3.05 -9.73 1.70
C GLU A 320 3.34 -9.06 3.05
N VAL A 321 3.24 -7.74 3.16
CA VAL A 321 3.39 -7.04 4.45
C VAL A 321 2.27 -7.44 5.42
N LEU A 322 1.01 -7.45 4.96
CA LEU A 322 -0.14 -7.80 5.80
C LEU A 322 -0.07 -9.25 6.30
N ASP A 323 0.42 -10.17 5.46
CA ASP A 323 0.51 -11.59 5.78
C ASP A 323 1.76 -11.95 6.61
N ASN A 324 2.90 -11.28 6.37
CA ASN A 324 4.20 -11.70 6.92
C ASN A 324 4.76 -10.75 7.99
N CYS A 325 4.30 -9.51 8.08
CA CYS A 325 4.79 -8.51 9.04
C CYS A 325 3.76 -8.21 10.16
N ALA A 326 3.01 -9.23 10.56
CA ALA A 326 2.06 -9.12 11.67
C ALA A 326 2.77 -8.90 13.02
N VAL A 327 2.34 -7.89 13.78
CA VAL A 327 2.92 -7.49 15.08
C VAL A 327 1.90 -7.29 16.18
#